data_AF-A0A5B7TV69-F1
#
_entry.id   AF-A0A5B7TV69-F1
#
_cell.length_a   1.000
_cell.length_b   1.000
_cell.length_c   1.000
_cell.angle_alpha   90.00
_cell.angle_beta   90.00
_cell.angle_gamma   90.00
#
_symmetry.space_group_name_H-M   'P 1'
#
loop_
_entity.id
_entity.type
_entity.pdbx_description
1 polymer ?
#
loop_
_entity_poly.entity_id
_entity_poly.type
_entity_poly.pdbx_seq_one_letter_code
_entity_poly.pdbx_strand_id
1 'polypeptide(L)'
;MTYTAYFSITVKNIGVPNLNTNQFRRFMNIINIEGRILELESLNFNSPVIFKNVQLKKTTLEKLTNGKIPQDLLKEMIMLTEKDS
;
A
#
# COMPACT_ATOMS: atom_id res chain seq x y z
N MET A 1 2.05 2.67 9.06
CA MET A 1 0.99 2.97 8.06
C MET A 1 1.31 4.28 7.35
N THR A 2 2.36 4.29 6.54
CA THR A 2 2.84 5.51 5.86
C THR A 2 2.06 5.74 4.58
N TYR A 3 1.78 4.68 3.80
CA TYR A 3 1.04 4.78 2.55
C TYR A 3 -0.43 5.10 2.79
N THR A 4 -1.07 4.39 3.73
CA THR A 4 -2.48 4.58 4.06
C THR A 4 -2.75 5.98 4.61
N ALA A 5 -1.84 6.52 5.44
CA ALA A 5 -1.96 7.89 5.94
C ALA A 5 -1.89 8.91 4.80
N TYR A 6 -0.91 8.79 3.91
CA TYR A 6 -0.77 9.66 2.75
C TYR A 6 -1.98 9.57 1.83
N PHE A 7 -2.40 8.35 1.46
CA PHE A 7 -3.57 8.10 0.61
C PHE A 7 -4.86 8.65 1.21
N SER A 8 -5.05 8.54 2.53
CA SER A 8 -6.21 9.14 3.22
C SER A 8 -6.23 10.66 3.09
N ILE A 9 -5.08 11.32 3.30
CA ILE A 9 -4.96 12.78 3.15
C ILE A 9 -5.25 13.19 1.71
N THR A 10 -4.68 12.46 0.74
CA THR A 10 -4.93 12.69 -0.68
C THR A 10 -6.42 12.59 -1.01
N VAL A 11 -7.07 11.49 -0.63
CA VAL A 11 -8.50 11.30 -0.92
C VAL A 11 -9.36 12.39 -0.28
N LYS A 12 -9.03 12.84 0.94
CA LYS A 12 -9.76 13.91 1.61
C LYS A 12 -9.59 15.27 0.93
N ASN A 13 -8.38 15.58 0.44
CA ASN A 13 -8.06 16.91 -0.07
C ASN A 13 -8.37 17.08 -1.56
N ILE A 14 -8.14 16.04 -2.36
CA ILE A 14 -8.23 16.11 -3.83
C ILE A 14 -9.20 15.10 -4.43
N GLY A 15 -9.88 14.29 -3.60
CA GLY A 15 -10.77 13.23 -4.06
C GLY A 15 -10.03 11.94 -4.43
N VAL A 16 -10.80 10.96 -4.93
CA VAL A 16 -10.23 9.67 -5.36
C VAL A 16 -9.40 9.89 -6.64
N PRO A 17 -8.10 9.54 -6.66
CA PRO A 17 -7.27 9.67 -7.84
C PRO A 17 -7.86 8.89 -9.02
N ASN A 18 -7.77 9.44 -10.24
CA ASN A 18 -8.19 8.73 -11.43
C ASN A 18 -7.21 7.58 -11.71
N LEU A 19 -7.62 6.35 -11.37
CA LEU A 19 -6.82 5.14 -11.49
C LEU A 19 -7.58 4.11 -12.33
N ASN A 20 -6.90 3.46 -13.27
CA ASN A 20 -7.46 2.31 -13.96
C ASN A 20 -7.64 1.14 -12.97
N THR A 21 -8.36 0.10 -13.40
CA THR A 21 -8.66 -1.07 -12.57
C THR A 21 -7.42 -1.70 -11.94
N ASN A 22 -6.29 -1.75 -12.66
CA ASN A 22 -5.05 -2.35 -12.15
C ASN A 22 -4.41 -1.49 -11.07
N GLN A 23 -4.34 -0.18 -11.29
CA GLN A 23 -3.75 0.75 -10.34
C GLN A 23 -4.66 0.95 -9.12
N PHE A 24 -5.98 0.98 -9.30
CA PHE A 24 -6.92 1.01 -8.17
C PHE A 24 -6.81 -0.26 -7.32
N ARG A 25 -6.66 -1.44 -7.93
CA ARG A 25 -6.39 -2.68 -7.20
C ARG A 25 -5.07 -2.61 -6.42
N ARG A 26 -4.01 -2.09 -7.04
CA ARG A 26 -2.71 -1.88 -6.38
C ARG A 26 -2.85 -0.94 -5.17
N PHE A 27 -3.59 0.16 -5.33
CA PHE A 27 -3.88 1.15 -4.27
C PHE A 27 -4.53 0.48 -3.05
N MET A 28 -5.61 -0.28 -3.28
CA MET A 28 -6.33 -0.98 -2.21
C MET A 28 -5.51 -2.11 -1.57
N ASN A 29 -4.71 -2.82 -2.35
CA ASN A 29 -3.84 -3.89 -1.83
C ASN A 29 -2.77 -3.34 -0.87
N ILE A 30 -2.19 -2.17 -1.17
CA ILE A 30 -1.23 -1.50 -0.29
C ILE A 30 -1.89 -1.19 1.07
N ILE A 31 -3.08 -0.59 1.06
CA ILE A 31 -3.82 -0.26 2.28
C ILE A 31 -4.11 -1.51 3.11
N ASN A 32 -4.62 -2.57 2.47
CA ASN A 32 -4.92 -3.83 3.13
C ASN A 32 -3.66 -4.46 3.75
N ILE A 33 -2.55 -4.50 3.03
CA ILE A 33 -1.31 -5.10 3.53
C ILE A 33 -0.73 -4.30 4.70
N GLU A 34 -0.72 -2.98 4.62
CA GLU A 34 -0.29 -2.15 5.76
C GLU A 34 -1.16 -2.38 7.00
N GLY A 35 -2.48 -2.48 6.83
CA GLY A 35 -3.40 -2.78 7.93
C GLY A 35 -3.11 -4.15 8.56
N ARG A 36 -2.83 -5.17 7.74
CA ARG A 36 -2.49 -6.52 8.24
C ARG A 36 -1.12 -6.60 8.90
N ILE A 37 -0.15 -5.81 8.47
CA ILE A 37 1.13 -5.71 9.16
C ILE A 37 0.91 -5.10 10.55
N LEU A 38 0.15 -4.00 10.64
CA LEU A 38 -0.15 -3.34 11.90
C LEU A 38 -0.90 -4.27 12.86
N GLU A 39 -1.91 -4.99 12.37
CA GLU A 39 -2.66 -5.99 13.15
C GLU A 39 -1.74 -7.08 13.71
N LEU A 40 -0.86 -7.65 12.88
CA LEU A 40 0.04 -8.71 13.33
C LEU A 40 1.10 -8.22 14.31
N GLU A 41 1.61 -7.01 14.12
CA GLU A 41 2.58 -6.39 15.02
C GLU A 41 1.93 -5.98 16.35
N SER A 42 0.64 -5.58 16.36
CA SER A 42 -0.07 -5.19 17.58
C SER A 42 -0.44 -6.36 18.49
N LEU A 43 -0.53 -7.57 17.94
CA LEU A 43 -0.78 -8.78 18.73
C LEU A 43 0.38 -9.15 19.68
N ASN A 44 1.57 -8.56 19.50
CA ASN A 44 2.76 -8.69 20.37
C ASN A 44 3.12 -10.13 20.76
N PHE A 45 2.83 -11.10 19.89
CA PHE A 45 3.15 -12.50 20.11
C PHE A 45 4.62 -12.78 19.73
N ASN A 46 5.39 -13.38 20.64
CA ASN A 46 6.71 -13.93 20.35
C ASN A 46 6.60 -15.29 19.62
N SER A 47 6.02 -15.28 18.43
CA SER A 47 5.83 -16.48 17.60
C SER A 47 6.64 -16.37 16.30
N PRO A 48 7.59 -17.29 16.04
CA PRO A 48 8.35 -17.36 14.78
C PRO A 48 7.44 -17.36 13.53
N VAL A 49 6.25 -17.96 13.63
CA VAL A 49 5.26 -17.99 12.55
C VAL A 49 4.73 -16.59 12.26
N ILE A 50 4.43 -15.81 13.30
CA ILE A 50 3.94 -14.44 13.16
C ILE A 50 5.03 -13.54 12.59
N PHE A 51 6.27 -13.65 13.08
CA PHE A 51 7.41 -12.93 12.52
C PHE A 51 7.59 -13.21 11.02
N LYS A 52 7.52 -14.49 10.63
CA LYS A 52 7.61 -14.88 9.20
C LYS A 52 6.46 -14.28 8.39
N ASN A 53 5.23 -14.29 8.91
CA ASN A 53 4.08 -13.71 8.23
C ASN A 53 4.18 -12.19 8.06
N VAL A 54 4.65 -11.48 9.09
CA VAL A 54 4.92 -10.03 9.01
C VAL A 54 5.98 -9.77 7.94
N GLN A 55 7.07 -10.54 7.92
CA GLN A 55 8.13 -10.36 6.94
C GLN A 55 7.65 -10.62 5.51
N LEU A 56 6.86 -11.67 5.29
CA LEU A 56 6.26 -11.95 3.99
C LEU A 56 5.38 -10.79 3.51
N LYS A 57 4.55 -10.22 4.40
CA LYS A 57 3.71 -9.06 4.08
C LYS A 57 4.54 -7.81 3.78
N LYS A 58 5.62 -7.55 4.52
CA LYS A 58 6.57 -6.46 4.24
C LYS A 58 7.21 -6.63 2.86
N THR A 59 7.63 -7.84 2.50
CA THR A 59 8.14 -8.13 1.16
C THR A 59 7.08 -7.94 0.07
N THR A 60 5.83 -8.34 0.31
CA THR A 60 4.74 -8.07 -0.64
C THR A 60 4.46 -6.58 -0.78
N LEU A 61 4.48 -5.82 0.33
CA LEU A 61 4.33 -4.38 0.31
C LEU A 61 5.43 -3.74 -0.53
N GLU A 62 6.68 -4.14 -0.32
CA GLU A 62 7.83 -3.65 -1.09
C GLU A 62 7.69 -3.93 -2.59
N LYS A 63 7.17 -5.10 -2.97
CA LYS A 63 6.88 -5.40 -4.38
C LYS A 63 5.77 -4.53 -4.97
N LEU A 64 4.74 -4.23 -4.19
CA LEU A 64 3.65 -3.35 -4.63
C LEU A 64 4.09 -1.90 -4.71
N THR A 65 5.03 -1.45 -3.87
CA THR A 65 5.48 -0.05 -3.84
C THR A 65 6.72 0.16 -4.70
N ASN A 66 7.41 -0.93 -5.06
CA ASN A 66 8.71 -0.91 -5.72
C ASN A 66 9.71 0.01 -4.99
N GLY A 67 9.67 -0.02 -3.65
CA GLY A 67 10.49 0.80 -2.76
C GLY A 67 10.21 2.31 -2.80
N LYS A 68 9.18 2.76 -3.52
CA LYS A 68 8.87 4.19 -3.66
C LYS A 68 8.15 4.74 -2.44
N ILE A 69 8.45 5.98 -2.08
CA ILE A 69 7.66 6.72 -1.11
C ILE A 69 6.23 6.95 -1.62
N PRO A 70 5.23 7.18 -0.73
CA PRO A 70 3.82 7.24 -1.12
C PRO A 70 3.50 8.27 -2.22
N GLN A 71 4.17 9.42 -2.19
CA GLN A 71 4.04 10.50 -3.17
C GLN A 71 4.42 10.02 -4.57
N ASP A 72 5.62 9.46 -4.70
CA ASP A 72 6.17 8.98 -5.98
C ASP A 72 5.40 7.77 -6.50
N LEU A 73 4.97 6.89 -5.59
CA LEU A 73 4.15 5.75 -5.93
C LEU A 73 2.80 6.18 -6.52
N LEU A 74 2.11 7.13 -5.89
CA LEU A 74 0.84 7.61 -6.40
C LEU A 74 0.99 8.28 -7.77
N LYS A 75 2.04 9.09 -7.95
CA LYS A 75 2.35 9.72 -9.23
C LYS A 75 2.62 8.67 -10.33
N GLU A 76 3.38 7.63 -10.02
CA GLU A 76 3.59 6.50 -10.94
C GLU A 76 2.28 5.82 -11.32
N MET A 77 1.41 5.56 -10.35
CA MET A 77 0.12 4.89 -10.58
C MET A 77 -0.81 5.71 -11.48
N ILE A 78 -0.79 7.04 -11.35
CA ILE A 78 -1.54 7.93 -12.26
C ILE A 78 -0.94 7.87 -13.67
N MET A 79 0.39 7.97 -13.81
CA MET A 79 1.05 7.89 -15.12
C MET A 79 0.82 6.55 -15.82
N LEU A 80 0.78 5.43 -15.09
CA LEU A 80 0.47 4.12 -15.64
C LEU A 80 -1.01 4.01 -16.05
N THR A 81 -1.90 4.70 -15.35
CA THR A 81 -3.32 4.76 -15.72
C THR A 81 -3.51 5.41 -17.09
N GLU A 82 -2.81 6.52 -17.35
CA GLU A 82 -2.87 7.25 -18.61
C GLU A 82 -2.28 6.48 -19.79
N LYS A 83 -1.30 5.60 -19.55
CA LYS A 83 -0.66 4.78 -20.60
C LYS A 83 -1.51 3.59 -21.05
N ASP A 84 -2.40 3.11 -20.18
CA ASP A 84 -3.26 1.95 -20.42
C ASP A 84 -4.67 2.36 -20.90
N SER A 85 -4.93 3.66 -21.06
CA SER A 85 -6.23 4.24 -21.51
C SER A 85 -6.20 4.56 -23.00
#